data_AF-A0A944VSN4-F1
#
_entry.id   AF-A0A944VSN4-F1
#
_cell.length_a   1.000
_cell.length_b   1.000
_cell.length_c   1.000
_cell.angle_alpha   90.00
_cell.angle_beta   90.00
_cell.angle_gamma   90.00
#
_symmetry.space_group_name_H-M   'P 1'
#
loop_
_entity.id
_entity.type
_entity.pdbx_description
1 polymer ?
#
loop_
_entity_poly.entity_id
_entity_poly.type
_entity_poly.pdbx_seq_one_letter_code
_entity_poly.pdbx_strand_id
1 'polypeptide(L)'
;MNIDQIKLVQKTFETVRHIPEVAGLFYNHLFHLTPSLKSLFKGDMKTQGRMFMQMLDYAVTGLDKPDTIIPIMQELGKRHVGYGVKEKYYEAVGESLLWTLEQGLGKDFNQDVKETWVAAYKLLSDTMKRAAREVE
;
A
#
# COMPACT_ATOMS: atom_id res chain seq x y z
N MET A 1 4.06 7.06 14.10
CA MET A 1 3.59 8.26 13.38
C MET A 1 2.86 9.15 14.37
N ASN A 2 2.97 10.46 14.25
CA ASN A 2 2.16 11.39 15.05
C ASN A 2 0.82 11.74 14.33
N ILE A 3 -0.06 12.46 15.01
CA ILE A 3 -1.39 12.80 14.49
C ILE A 3 -1.31 13.64 13.20
N ASP A 4 -0.35 14.55 13.10
CA ASP A 4 -0.22 15.42 11.92
C ASP A 4 0.21 14.63 10.68
N GLN A 5 1.14 13.69 10.86
CA GLN A 5 1.54 12.74 9.81
C GLN A 5 0.35 11.89 9.36
N ILE A 6 -0.45 11.38 10.30
CA ILE A 6 -1.63 10.56 9.97
C ILE A 6 -2.64 11.38 9.15
N LYS A 7 -2.95 12.61 9.59
CA LYS A 7 -3.85 13.52 8.85
C LYS A 7 -3.31 13.85 7.47
N LEU A 8 -2.00 14.01 7.31
CA LEU A 8 -1.38 14.28 6.02
C LEU A 8 -1.53 13.11 5.05
N VAL A 9 -1.29 11.86 5.51
CA VAL A 9 -1.56 10.65 4.71
C VAL A 9 -3.03 10.59 4.31
N GLN A 10 -3.94 10.72 5.26
CA GLN A 10 -5.38 10.62 5.01
C GLN A 10 -5.85 11.68 4.02
N LYS A 11 -5.44 12.95 4.20
CA LYS A 11 -5.79 14.05 3.31
C LYS A 11 -5.28 13.82 1.88
N THR A 12 -4.01 13.45 1.74
CA THR A 12 -3.40 13.28 0.42
C THR A 12 -3.89 12.00 -0.27
N PHE A 13 -4.21 10.95 0.49
CA PHE A 13 -4.85 9.76 -0.07
C PHE A 13 -6.25 10.07 -0.62
N GLU A 14 -7.03 10.90 0.07
CA GLU A 14 -8.37 11.30 -0.37
C GLU A 14 -8.32 11.98 -1.74
N THR A 15 -7.29 12.78 -2.03
CA THR A 15 -7.09 13.36 -3.36
C THR A 15 -6.84 12.31 -4.43
N VAL A 16 -6.06 11.28 -4.12
CA VAL A 16 -5.60 10.28 -5.10
C VAL A 16 -6.62 9.16 -5.32
N ARG A 17 -7.37 8.75 -4.29
CA ARG A 17 -8.24 7.58 -4.34
C ARG A 17 -9.44 7.72 -5.29
N HIS A 18 -9.82 8.95 -5.62
CA HIS A 18 -10.90 9.25 -6.57
C HIS A 18 -10.46 9.31 -8.02
N ILE A 19 -9.15 9.30 -8.28
CA ILE A 19 -8.62 9.35 -9.64
C ILE A 19 -9.00 8.06 -10.36
N PRO A 20 -9.78 8.13 -11.45
CA PRO A 20 -10.06 6.96 -12.27
C PRO A 20 -8.75 6.30 -12.69
N GLU A 21 -8.69 4.97 -12.64
CA GLU A 21 -7.52 4.19 -13.07
C GLU A 21 -6.27 4.27 -12.20
N VAL A 22 -6.30 4.93 -11.02
CA VAL A 22 -5.15 5.00 -10.11
C VAL A 22 -4.55 3.63 -9.76
N ALA A 23 -5.40 2.61 -9.57
CA ALA A 23 -4.94 1.25 -9.34
C ALA A 23 -4.23 0.64 -10.57
N GLY A 24 -4.64 1.04 -11.77
CA GLY A 24 -3.99 0.66 -13.02
C GLY A 24 -2.59 1.26 -13.13
N LEU A 25 -2.43 2.55 -12.79
CA LEU A 25 -1.12 3.20 -12.70
C LEU A 25 -0.18 2.44 -11.76
N PHE A 26 -0.67 2.11 -10.56
CA PHE A 26 0.07 1.33 -9.57
C PHE A 26 0.52 -0.03 -10.11
N TYR A 27 -0.40 -0.84 -10.66
CA TYR A 27 -0.05 -2.17 -11.14
C TYR A 27 0.84 -2.16 -12.38
N ASN A 28 0.65 -1.20 -13.29
CA ASN A 28 1.50 -1.04 -14.45
C ASN A 28 2.94 -0.73 -14.03
N HIS A 29 3.13 0.18 -13.07
CA HIS A 29 4.45 0.49 -12.53
C HIS A 29 5.06 -0.70 -11.77
N LEU A 30 4.26 -1.37 -10.92
CA LEU A 30 4.71 -2.53 -10.15
C LEU A 30 5.22 -3.66 -11.04
N PHE A 31 4.49 -3.97 -12.12
CA PHE A 31 4.90 -5.03 -13.05
C PHE A 31 5.99 -4.59 -14.01
N HIS A 32 6.19 -3.30 -14.20
CA HIS A 32 7.37 -2.78 -14.89
C HIS A 32 8.63 -2.99 -14.03
N LEU A 33 8.59 -2.61 -12.75
CA LEU A 33 9.71 -2.79 -11.82
C LEU A 33 10.01 -4.26 -11.52
N THR A 34 8.97 -5.06 -11.30
CA THR A 34 9.12 -6.47 -10.93
C THR A 34 8.15 -7.33 -11.76
N PRO A 35 8.49 -7.68 -13.01
CA PRO A 35 7.62 -8.45 -13.89
C PRO A 35 7.19 -9.81 -13.33
N SER A 36 8.05 -10.43 -12.52
CA SER A 36 7.77 -11.71 -11.86
C SER A 36 6.55 -11.67 -10.92
N LEU A 37 6.21 -10.51 -10.34
CA LEU A 37 5.06 -10.35 -9.46
C LEU A 37 3.74 -10.58 -10.17
N LYS A 38 3.66 -10.30 -11.48
CA LYS A 38 2.43 -10.46 -12.27
C LYS A 38 1.84 -11.87 -12.17
N SER A 39 2.69 -12.88 -12.03
CA SER A 39 2.26 -14.29 -11.90
C SER A 39 1.47 -14.59 -10.62
N LEU A 40 1.62 -13.78 -9.57
CA LEU A 40 0.88 -13.92 -8.31
C LEU A 40 -0.55 -13.36 -8.40
N PHE A 41 -0.79 -12.44 -9.34
CA PHE A 41 -2.10 -11.81 -9.53
C PHE A 41 -2.93 -12.63 -10.51
N LYS A 42 -3.80 -13.48 -9.97
CA LYS A 42 -4.74 -14.30 -10.75
C LYS A 42 -6.05 -13.54 -10.98
N GLY A 43 -6.63 -13.73 -12.17
CA GLY A 43 -7.95 -13.21 -12.52
C GLY A 43 -7.95 -11.80 -13.12
N ASP A 44 -9.06 -11.10 -12.96
CA ASP A 44 -9.29 -9.78 -13.55
C ASP A 44 -8.56 -8.67 -12.77
N MET A 45 -7.65 -7.97 -13.45
CA MET A 45 -6.86 -6.90 -12.85
C MET A 45 -7.70 -5.69 -12.42
N LYS A 46 -8.87 -5.45 -13.03
CA LYS A 46 -9.76 -4.38 -12.55
C LYS A 46 -10.30 -4.72 -11.16
N THR A 47 -10.65 -5.98 -10.93
CA THR A 47 -11.09 -6.48 -9.62
C THR A 47 -9.96 -6.43 -8.60
N GLN A 48 -8.75 -6.86 -8.97
CA GLN A 48 -7.56 -6.71 -8.11
C GLN A 48 -7.27 -5.24 -7.76
N GLY A 49 -7.47 -4.32 -8.71
CA GLY A 49 -7.41 -2.88 -8.50
C GLY A 49 -8.38 -2.39 -7.44
N ARG A 50 -9.66 -2.77 -7.55
CA ARG A 50 -10.68 -2.38 -6.56
C ARG A 50 -10.36 -2.92 -5.17
N MET A 51 -9.98 -4.19 -5.06
CA MET A 51 -9.63 -4.82 -3.77
C MET A 51 -8.41 -4.14 -3.13
N PHE A 52 -7.39 -3.83 -3.92
CA PHE A 52 -6.21 -3.13 -3.44
C PHE A 52 -6.55 -1.73 -2.91
N MET A 53 -7.30 -0.94 -3.68
CA MET A 53 -7.69 0.41 -3.24
C MET A 53 -8.58 0.39 -2.00
N GLN A 54 -9.48 -0.59 -1.88
CA GLN A 54 -10.31 -0.77 -0.67
C GLN A 54 -9.46 -1.11 0.55
N MET A 55 -8.49 -2.02 0.43
CA MET A 55 -7.61 -2.37 1.53
C MET A 55 -6.68 -1.22 1.92
N LEU A 56 -6.19 -0.46 0.95
CA LEU A 56 -5.36 0.72 1.20
C LEU A 56 -6.16 1.82 1.90
N ASP A 57 -7.40 2.07 1.46
CA ASP A 57 -8.34 3.00 2.10
C ASP A 57 -8.61 2.63 3.55
N TYR A 58 -8.86 1.35 3.80
CA TYR A 58 -9.07 0.84 5.15
C TYR A 58 -7.82 1.01 6.02
N ALA A 59 -6.63 0.72 5.48
CA ALA A 59 -5.37 0.90 6.20
C ALA A 59 -5.06 2.36 6.52
N VAL A 60 -5.25 3.26 5.56
CA VAL A 60 -5.03 4.71 5.73
C VAL A 60 -6.03 5.31 6.72
N THR A 61 -7.31 4.95 6.59
CA THR A 61 -8.36 5.42 7.51
C THR A 61 -8.12 4.91 8.93
N GLY A 62 -7.59 3.69 9.08
CA GLY A 62 -7.31 3.08 10.38
C GLY A 62 -6.01 3.53 11.06
N LEU A 63 -5.19 4.38 10.45
CA LEU A 63 -3.90 4.81 11.03
C LEU A 63 -4.04 5.53 12.38
N ASP A 64 -5.19 6.13 12.67
CA ASP A 64 -5.52 6.76 13.96
C ASP A 64 -6.12 5.78 14.99
N LYS A 65 -6.33 4.52 14.60
CA LYS A 65 -6.94 3.43 15.40
C LYS A 65 -6.05 2.18 15.37
N PRO A 66 -4.83 2.25 15.95
CA PRO A 66 -3.85 1.16 15.92
C PRO A 66 -4.42 -0.17 16.43
N ASP A 67 -5.23 -0.14 17.49
CA ASP A 67 -5.83 -1.33 18.09
C ASP A 67 -6.77 -2.09 17.13
N THR A 68 -7.31 -1.40 16.12
CA THR A 68 -8.16 -2.00 15.08
C THR A 68 -7.35 -2.39 13.86
N ILE A 69 -6.47 -1.51 13.36
CA ILE A 69 -5.79 -1.75 12.08
C ILE A 69 -4.64 -2.75 12.20
N ILE A 70 -3.91 -2.79 13.32
CA ILE A 70 -2.76 -3.68 13.48
C ILE A 70 -3.16 -5.16 13.33
N PRO A 71 -4.18 -5.69 14.04
CA PRO A 71 -4.60 -7.08 13.88
C PRO A 71 -4.99 -7.43 12.44
N ILE A 72 -5.64 -6.50 11.74
CA ILE A 72 -6.09 -6.70 10.36
C ILE A 72 -4.90 -6.76 9.40
N MET A 73 -3.89 -5.90 9.59
CA MET A 73 -2.65 -5.94 8.80
C MET A 73 -1.83 -7.20 9.09
N GLN A 74 -1.82 -7.69 10.34
CA GLN A 74 -1.17 -8.96 10.68
C GLN A 74 -1.83 -10.13 9.95
N GLU A 75 -3.16 -10.23 10.00
CA GLU A 75 -3.91 -11.29 9.30
C GLU A 75 -3.75 -11.19 7.79
N LEU A 76 -3.73 -9.97 7.24
CA LEU A 76 -3.41 -9.75 5.83
C LEU A 76 -2.01 -10.27 5.49
N GLY A 77 -1.00 -9.99 6.33
CA GLY A 77 0.37 -10.48 6.16
C GLY A 77 0.46 -12.01 6.14
N LYS A 78 -0.25 -12.70 7.05
CA LYS A 78 -0.34 -14.17 7.07
C LYS A 78 -0.95 -14.72 5.78
N ARG A 79 -2.04 -14.11 5.29
CA ARG A 79 -2.64 -14.50 4.00
C ARG A 79 -1.71 -14.27 2.81
N HIS A 80 -0.85 -13.24 2.85
CA HIS A 80 0.11 -12.96 1.79
C HIS A 80 1.14 -14.09 1.60
N VAL A 81 1.48 -14.82 2.67
CA VAL A 81 2.30 -16.04 2.57
C VAL A 81 1.60 -17.09 1.71
N GLY A 82 0.31 -17.33 1.94
CA GLY A 82 -0.51 -18.25 1.14
C GLY A 82 -0.68 -17.82 -0.33
N TYR A 83 -0.51 -16.54 -0.63
CA TYR A 83 -0.49 -16.02 -2.00
C TYR A 83 0.87 -16.16 -2.69
N GLY A 84 1.90 -16.61 -1.98
CA GLY A 84 3.27 -16.72 -2.47
C GLY A 84 4.04 -15.39 -2.48
N VAL A 85 3.55 -14.38 -1.75
CA VAL A 85 4.26 -13.10 -1.60
C VAL A 85 5.45 -13.28 -0.67
N LYS A 86 6.62 -12.86 -1.13
CA LYS A 86 7.89 -12.88 -0.38
C LYS A 86 8.23 -11.50 0.13
N GLU A 87 9.00 -11.44 1.22
CA GLU A 87 9.47 -10.17 1.82
C GLU A 87 10.14 -9.23 0.79
N LYS A 88 10.92 -9.79 -0.16
CA LYS A 88 11.58 -9.01 -1.22
C LYS A 88 10.65 -8.21 -2.14
N TYR A 89 9.36 -8.52 -2.17
CA TYR A 89 8.40 -7.83 -3.04
C TYR A 89 7.84 -6.54 -2.42
N TYR A 90 7.96 -6.37 -1.11
CA TYR A 90 7.44 -5.17 -0.43
C TYR A 90 8.17 -3.90 -0.90
N GLU A 91 9.46 -3.96 -1.18
CA GLU A 91 10.20 -2.81 -1.69
C GLU A 91 9.59 -2.27 -3.01
N ALA A 92 9.36 -3.14 -3.99
CA ALA A 92 8.74 -2.78 -5.27
C ALA A 92 7.30 -2.26 -5.11
N VAL A 93 6.55 -2.79 -4.14
CA VAL A 93 5.20 -2.32 -3.80
C VAL A 93 5.25 -0.90 -3.21
N GLY A 94 6.18 -0.64 -2.28
CA GLY A 94 6.37 0.68 -1.68
C GLY A 94 6.79 1.72 -2.71
N GLU A 95 7.74 1.37 -3.59
CA GLU A 95 8.18 2.25 -4.69
C GLU A 95 7.02 2.57 -5.64
N SER A 96 6.25 1.56 -6.04
CA SER A 96 5.10 1.77 -6.95
C SER A 96 3.98 2.58 -6.30
N LEU A 97 3.75 2.41 -5.00
CA LEU A 97 2.80 3.22 -4.26
C LEU A 97 3.23 4.69 -4.23
N LEU A 98 4.48 4.97 -3.88
CA LEU A 98 5.01 6.35 -3.83
C LEU A 98 5.01 7.00 -5.21
N TRP A 99 5.41 6.27 -6.25
CA TRP A 99 5.33 6.75 -7.63
C TRP A 99 3.90 7.08 -8.04
N THR A 100 2.93 6.22 -7.68
CA THR A 100 1.50 6.46 -7.98
C THR A 100 0.97 7.70 -7.27
N LEU A 101 1.36 7.90 -6.01
CA LEU A 101 1.01 9.11 -5.25
C LEU A 101 1.61 10.37 -5.88
N GLU A 102 2.86 10.31 -6.34
CA GLU A 102 3.50 11.40 -7.06
C GLU A 102 2.75 11.76 -8.35
N GLN A 103 2.34 10.77 -9.14
CA GLN A 103 1.54 11.01 -10.34
C GLN A 103 0.16 11.61 -10.03
N GLY A 104 -0.48 11.14 -8.95
CA GLY A 104 -1.83 11.58 -8.57
C GLY A 104 -1.88 12.96 -7.92
N LEU A 105 -0.86 13.33 -7.13
CA LEU A 105 -0.81 14.61 -6.42
C LEU A 105 -0.05 15.70 -7.20
N GLY A 106 0.84 15.31 -8.12
CA GLY A 106 1.66 16.24 -8.88
C GLY A 106 2.46 17.16 -7.94
N LYS A 107 2.22 18.48 -8.04
CA LYS A 107 2.94 19.50 -7.24
C LYS A 107 2.70 19.38 -5.73
N ASP A 108 1.60 18.74 -5.32
CA ASP A 108 1.28 18.55 -3.91
C ASP A 108 2.08 17.39 -3.28
N PHE A 109 2.76 16.56 -4.07
CA PHE A 109 3.71 15.54 -3.59
C PHE A 109 5.06 16.16 -3.23
N ASN A 110 5.07 16.99 -2.19
CA ASN A 110 6.29 17.59 -1.66
C ASN A 110 7.08 16.62 -0.76
N GLN A 111 8.25 17.05 -0.28
CA GLN A 111 9.14 16.23 0.55
C GLN A 111 8.45 15.73 1.83
N ASP A 112 7.69 16.60 2.51
CA ASP A 112 6.98 16.24 3.75
C ASP A 112 5.94 15.15 3.49
N VAL A 113 5.20 15.25 2.38
CA VAL A 113 4.23 14.23 1.94
C VAL A 113 4.94 12.92 1.65
N LYS A 114 6.04 12.96 0.89
CA LYS A 114 6.83 11.77 0.55
C LYS A 114 7.35 11.05 1.79
N GLU A 115 8.00 11.76 2.71
CA GLU A 115 8.56 11.18 3.93
C GLU A 115 7.46 10.59 4.83
N THR A 116 6.33 11.28 4.91
CA THR A 116 5.18 10.83 5.68
C THR A 116 4.57 9.54 5.11
N TRP A 117 4.46 9.44 3.78
CA TRP A 117 4.00 8.21 3.12
C TRP A 117 5.02 7.06 3.24
N VAL A 118 6.32 7.34 3.17
CA VAL A 118 7.37 6.34 3.44
C VAL A 118 7.20 5.77 4.86
N ALA A 119 7.01 6.64 5.86
CA ALA A 119 6.81 6.21 7.24
C ALA A 119 5.54 5.36 7.41
N ALA A 120 4.43 5.76 6.78
CA ALA A 120 3.18 5.01 6.80
C ALA A 120 3.31 3.63 6.14
N TYR A 121 3.90 3.60 4.94
CA TYR A 121 4.14 2.35 4.22
C TYR A 121 5.04 1.40 5.03
N LYS A 122 6.11 1.93 5.63
CA LYS A 122 7.03 1.15 6.46
C LYS A 122 6.30 0.55 7.67
N LEU A 123 5.48 1.33 8.37
CA LEU A 123 4.70 0.85 9.51
C LEU A 123 3.78 -0.33 9.13
N LEU A 124 3.03 -0.18 8.04
CA LEU A 124 2.08 -1.19 7.57
C LEU A 124 2.81 -2.44 7.06
N SER A 125 3.82 -2.26 6.21
CA SER A 125 4.59 -3.37 5.62
C SER A 125 5.41 -4.13 6.68
N ASP A 126 6.03 -3.46 7.65
CA ASP A 126 6.74 -4.12 8.75
C ASP A 126 5.79 -4.94 9.63
N THR A 127 4.56 -4.45 9.83
CA THR A 127 3.52 -5.21 10.56
C THR A 127 3.13 -6.48 9.80
N MET A 128 2.90 -6.38 8.49
CA MET A 128 2.60 -7.54 7.65
C MET A 128 3.75 -8.54 7.60
N LYS A 129 4.98 -8.08 7.37
CA LYS A 129 6.18 -8.93 7.28
C LYS A 129 6.45 -9.67 8.59
N ARG A 130 6.31 -9.01 9.74
CA ARG A 130 6.45 -9.68 11.05
C ARG A 130 5.43 -10.81 11.21
N ALA A 131 4.16 -10.55 10.89
CA ALA A 131 3.11 -11.55 10.99
C ALA A 131 3.26 -12.70 9.98
N ALA A 132 3.76 -12.41 8.78
CA ALA A 132 4.05 -13.43 7.77
C ALA A 132 5.08 -14.45 8.26
N ARG A 133 6.17 -13.99 8.90
CA ARG A 133 7.23 -14.85 9.46
C ARG A 133 6.74 -15.80 10.57
N GLU A 134 5.56 -15.56 11.15
CA GLU A 134 4.97 -16.46 12.15
C GLU A 134 4.35 -17.72 11.52
N VAL A 135 4.10 -17.70 10.20
CA VAL A 135 3.38 -18.77 9.47
C VAL A 135 4.15 -19.29 8.24
N GLU A 136 5.37 -18.81 8.02
CA GLU A 136 6.33 -19.34 7.03
C GLU A 136 7.01 -20.61 7.53
#